data_AF-A0A6N8DUS6-F1
#
_entry.id   AF-A0A6N8DUS6-F1
#
_cell.length_a   1.000
_cell.length_b   1.000
_cell.length_c   1.000
_cell.angle_alpha   90.00
_cell.angle_beta   90.00
_cell.angle_gamma   90.00
#
_symmetry.space_group_name_H-M   'P 1'
#
loop_
_entity.id
_entity.type
_entity.pdbx_description
1 polymer ?
#
loop_
_entity_poly.entity_id
_entity_poly.type
_entity_poly.pdbx_seq_one_letter_code
_entity_poly.pdbx_strand_id
1 'polypeptide(L)'
;MAYDVCILAAGVGSRLTAFGGNLHKGLLPVGNIAVVSRIIRAFPRDTRFVIALGSKAEQMRDYLALAHPDADIALVTVDNFDGPGSGPGTSLRACRDQLPGPFILTSCDTLVEGVIPPPDFNWIGVQQAEHPERWCTVGCDAQGDVTRLIDKSPEGTSLAFIGIAGIRDAEAFWAALGVIGAQGEAQVVPGLEALIPCGLKTAPLTWIDTGTDANWAEACKAHEKNFTFEGKTNDVTYRMGDQVIKLFFDPHAAQRRLERGRANADTFVEVLGARGHCCAYRFVHGALLSKTLDAAQTRHCLEWLQSRFWRPAAVDATIFAQACRRFYVDKTLQRLDAFVAAHGVAWEDETILLNGRPCPSVRAMIDGAAKALAENGLPSTFHGDLHADNILIAEDGGYCLIDWRDDFAGLTEAGDRYYDLAKFFHTLDLSVEVMDVGDYHVDARAPTDFQLRHRLGASLERAQAAFWAFAEENGYDRNLIELLNGVIFINMSPLYDKAMGRYLYLLGRLRMAEAIAARGADAIQEHCA
;
A
#
# COMPACT_ATOMS: atom_id res chain seq x y z
N MET A 1 33.08 16.63 13.95
CA MET A 1 32.45 17.98 14.04
C MET A 1 30.94 17.82 13.94
N ALA A 2 30.13 18.80 14.37
CA ALA A 2 28.71 18.80 14.03
C ALA A 2 28.54 19.04 12.52
N TYR A 3 27.65 18.32 11.85
CA TYR A 3 27.37 18.44 10.43
C TYR A 3 25.89 18.17 10.15
N ASP A 4 25.39 18.71 9.04
CA ASP A 4 24.02 18.47 8.57
C ASP A 4 24.00 17.40 7.48
N VAL A 5 22.83 16.79 7.24
CA VAL A 5 22.59 15.90 6.11
C VAL A 5 21.52 16.48 5.21
N CYS A 6 21.86 16.75 3.95
CA CYS A 6 20.91 17.18 2.94
C CYS A 6 20.38 16.01 2.11
N ILE A 7 19.07 15.75 2.16
CA ILE A 7 18.42 14.70 1.36
C ILE A 7 17.71 15.35 0.16
N LEU A 8 18.11 14.96 -1.05
CA LEU A 8 17.51 15.45 -2.30
C LEU A 8 16.29 14.59 -2.65
N ALA A 9 15.10 15.08 -2.31
CA ALA A 9 13.83 14.40 -2.49
C ALA A 9 12.87 15.10 -3.48
N ALA A 10 13.32 16.13 -4.22
CA ALA A 10 12.42 16.94 -5.04
C ALA A 10 12.00 16.31 -6.38
N GLY A 11 12.79 15.38 -6.91
CA GLY A 11 12.63 14.86 -8.27
C GLY A 11 11.37 14.02 -8.48
N VAL A 12 10.82 14.08 -9.70
CA VAL A 12 9.55 13.44 -10.11
C VAL A 12 9.56 11.91 -9.97
N GLY A 13 10.71 11.26 -10.17
CA GLY A 13 10.82 9.80 -10.14
C GLY A 13 10.16 9.13 -11.35
N SER A 14 10.32 9.70 -12.55
CA SER A 14 9.69 9.25 -13.81
C SER A 14 10.00 7.80 -14.21
N ARG A 15 11.01 7.17 -13.60
CA ARG A 15 11.43 5.77 -13.82
C ARG A 15 10.77 4.77 -12.86
N LEU A 16 9.88 5.25 -11.98
CA LEU A 16 9.17 4.45 -10.99
C LEU A 16 7.67 4.46 -11.31
N THR A 17 7.15 3.30 -11.66
CA THR A 17 5.71 3.08 -11.92
C THR A 17 5.04 2.30 -10.79
N ALA A 18 5.81 1.78 -9.83
CA ALA A 18 5.30 1.18 -8.61
C ALA A 18 4.20 2.05 -7.97
N PHE A 19 3.13 1.38 -7.50
CA PHE A 19 1.94 2.02 -6.94
C PHE A 19 1.24 3.01 -7.90
N GLY A 20 1.29 2.73 -9.21
CA GLY A 20 0.68 3.54 -10.25
C GLY A 20 1.34 4.90 -10.44
N GLY A 21 2.59 5.05 -10.00
CA GLY A 21 3.32 6.33 -10.02
C GLY A 21 2.78 7.36 -9.03
N ASN A 22 1.87 7.00 -8.13
CA ASN A 22 1.22 7.92 -7.19
C ASN A 22 1.99 8.10 -5.87
N LEU A 23 2.99 7.26 -5.59
CA LEU A 23 3.83 7.36 -4.40
C LEU A 23 5.06 8.23 -4.66
N HIS A 24 5.49 8.99 -3.66
CA HIS A 24 6.78 9.67 -3.66
C HIS A 24 7.93 8.64 -3.63
N LYS A 25 8.96 8.77 -4.48
CA LYS A 25 10.02 7.75 -4.62
C LYS A 25 10.76 7.43 -3.30
N GLY A 26 11.08 8.45 -2.50
CA GLY A 26 11.69 8.27 -1.18
C GLY A 26 10.77 7.60 -0.13
N LEU A 27 9.49 7.38 -0.45
CA LEU A 27 8.53 6.69 0.40
C LEU A 27 8.28 5.24 -0.04
N LEU A 28 9.01 4.71 -1.03
CA LEU A 28 8.92 3.29 -1.38
C LEU A 28 9.21 2.43 -0.14
N PRO A 29 8.39 1.40 0.15
CA PRO A 29 8.62 0.52 1.28
C PRO A 29 9.68 -0.52 0.93
N VAL A 30 10.64 -0.70 1.82
CA VAL A 30 11.64 -1.77 1.77
C VAL A 30 11.63 -2.44 3.14
N GLY A 31 11.16 -3.68 3.24
CA GLY A 31 10.98 -4.36 4.53
C GLY A 31 10.09 -3.58 5.50
N ASN A 32 8.92 -3.12 5.04
CA ASN A 32 7.96 -2.30 5.79
C ASN A 32 8.46 -0.92 6.24
N ILE A 33 9.66 -0.47 5.82
CA ILE A 33 10.22 0.83 6.20
C ILE A 33 10.40 1.66 4.93
N ALA A 34 9.96 2.93 4.95
CA ALA A 34 10.18 3.84 3.83
C ALA A 34 11.68 4.05 3.58
N VAL A 35 12.09 4.17 2.31
CA VAL A 35 13.50 4.44 1.94
C VAL A 35 14.06 5.64 2.70
N VAL A 36 13.34 6.77 2.78
CA VAL A 36 13.77 7.95 3.53
C VAL A 36 14.00 7.67 5.02
N SER A 37 13.18 6.81 5.63
CA SER A 37 13.36 6.39 7.02
C SER A 37 14.59 5.53 7.21
N ARG A 38 14.95 4.71 6.22
CA ARG A 38 16.21 3.95 6.24
C ARG A 38 17.42 4.89 6.10
N ILE A 39 17.34 5.90 5.24
CA ILE A 39 18.37 6.92 5.10
C ILE A 39 18.58 7.67 6.42
N ILE A 40 17.50 8.19 7.03
CA ILE A 40 17.59 8.92 8.31
C ILE A 40 18.21 8.04 9.40
N ARG A 41 17.84 6.76 9.48
CA ARG A 41 18.36 5.80 10.47
C ARG A 41 19.83 5.40 10.24
N ALA A 42 20.40 5.68 9.07
CA ALA A 42 21.81 5.42 8.78
C ALA A 42 22.76 6.44 9.43
N PHE A 43 22.22 7.55 9.95
CA PHE A 43 22.98 8.61 10.63
C PHE A 43 22.73 8.61 12.15
N PRO A 44 23.61 9.25 12.94
CA PRO A 44 23.40 9.47 14.37
C PRO A 44 22.06 10.14 14.67
N ARG A 45 21.41 9.79 15.80
CA ARG A 45 20.06 10.27 16.15
C ARG A 45 19.96 11.79 16.33
N ASP A 46 21.06 12.45 16.67
CA ASP A 46 21.18 13.90 16.86
C ASP A 46 21.55 14.66 15.58
N THR A 47 21.58 13.96 14.44
CA THR A 47 21.85 14.58 13.13
C THR A 47 20.68 15.46 12.72
N ARG A 48 20.98 16.70 12.30
CA ARG A 48 20.02 17.58 11.66
C ARG A 48 19.94 17.29 10.16
N PHE A 49 18.72 17.20 9.64
CA PHE A 49 18.43 16.93 8.24
C PHE A 49 17.84 18.16 7.55
N VAL A 50 18.25 18.38 6.30
CA VAL A 50 17.67 19.37 5.39
C VAL A 50 17.15 18.64 4.16
N ILE A 51 15.83 18.54 4.00
CA ILE A 51 15.21 17.73 2.95
C ILE A 51 14.61 18.63 1.89
N ALA A 52 15.13 18.53 0.66
CA ALA A 52 14.63 19.25 -0.50
C ALA A 52 13.38 18.55 -1.05
N LEU A 53 12.24 19.24 -1.07
CA LEU A 53 10.94 18.70 -1.51
C LEU A 53 10.45 19.38 -2.78
N GLY A 54 9.78 18.62 -3.65
CA GLY A 54 9.25 19.08 -4.93
C GLY A 54 8.04 18.25 -5.31
N SER A 55 8.22 17.31 -6.24
CA SER A 55 7.16 16.39 -6.64
C SER A 55 6.59 15.63 -5.43
N LYS A 56 5.26 15.65 -5.26
CA LYS A 56 4.55 14.98 -4.16
C LYS A 56 5.05 15.36 -2.75
N ALA A 57 5.50 16.61 -2.57
CA ALA A 57 6.05 17.12 -1.31
C ALA A 57 5.14 16.86 -0.09
N GLU A 58 3.82 16.97 -0.24
CA GLU A 58 2.88 16.79 0.87
C GLU A 58 2.91 15.36 1.45
N GLN A 59 3.04 14.33 0.61
CA GLN A 59 3.20 12.94 1.09
C GLN A 59 4.44 12.79 1.98
N MET A 60 5.57 13.37 1.56
CA MET A 60 6.82 13.32 2.31
C MET A 60 6.71 14.11 3.62
N ARG A 61 6.13 15.32 3.57
CA ARG A 61 5.90 16.18 4.74
C ARG A 61 5.04 15.48 5.79
N ASP A 62 3.93 14.88 5.36
CA ASP A 62 2.98 14.18 6.22
C ASP A 62 3.58 12.93 6.85
N TYR A 63 4.29 12.14 6.04
CA TYR A 63 4.96 10.93 6.51
C TYR A 63 6.05 11.25 7.54
N LEU A 64 6.97 12.18 7.23
CA LEU A 64 8.09 12.51 8.12
C LEU A 64 7.61 13.02 9.48
N ALA A 65 6.55 13.83 9.50
CA ALA A 65 5.98 14.34 10.73
C ALA A 65 5.40 13.27 11.66
N LEU A 66 4.91 12.15 11.11
CA LEU A 66 4.41 11.03 11.92
C LEU A 66 5.50 9.99 12.21
N ALA A 67 6.46 9.80 11.30
CA ALA A 67 7.49 8.77 11.37
C ALA A 67 8.73 9.18 12.17
N HIS A 68 9.04 10.48 12.20
CA HIS A 68 10.23 11.05 12.83
C HIS A 68 9.89 12.34 13.60
N PRO A 69 8.94 12.31 14.56
CA PRO A 69 8.51 13.51 15.28
C PRO A 69 9.64 14.16 16.11
N ASP A 70 10.64 13.37 16.52
CA ASP A 70 11.75 13.81 17.35
C ASP A 70 13.02 14.18 16.56
N ALA A 71 13.02 14.00 15.23
CA ALA A 71 14.17 14.34 14.40
C ALA A 71 14.20 15.84 14.07
N ASP A 72 15.39 16.45 14.10
CA ASP A 72 15.58 17.82 13.62
C ASP A 72 15.60 17.83 12.08
N ILE A 73 14.44 18.16 11.48
CA ILE A 73 14.24 18.14 10.03
C ILE A 73 13.76 19.51 9.55
N ALA A 74 14.59 20.18 8.73
CA ALA A 74 14.20 21.32 7.94
C ALA A 74 13.71 20.88 6.55
N LEU A 75 12.47 21.23 6.19
CA LEU A 75 11.90 20.95 4.87
C LEU A 75 12.02 22.19 3.98
N VAL A 76 12.63 22.04 2.81
CA VAL A 76 12.86 23.12 1.84
C VAL A 76 12.08 22.83 0.57
N THR A 77 11.16 23.72 0.19
CA THR A 77 10.44 23.61 -1.08
C THR A 77 11.34 24.04 -2.24
N VAL A 78 11.39 23.21 -3.29
CA VAL A 78 12.08 23.47 -4.55
C VAL A 78 11.02 23.81 -5.59
N ASP A 79 10.94 25.07 -6.03
CA ASP A 79 9.93 25.49 -7.00
C ASP A 79 10.19 24.88 -8.40
N ASN A 80 11.44 24.93 -8.87
CA ASN A 80 11.85 24.37 -10.16
C ASN A 80 12.37 22.93 -10.02
N PHE A 81 11.47 22.00 -9.65
CA PHE A 81 11.80 20.58 -9.52
C PHE A 81 11.58 19.76 -10.80
N ASP A 82 10.92 20.35 -11.80
CA ASP A 82 10.64 19.78 -13.11
C ASP A 82 10.74 20.88 -14.19
N GLY A 83 11.28 20.53 -15.36
CA GLY A 83 11.52 21.46 -16.47
C GLY A 83 12.96 22.00 -16.60
N PRO A 84 13.20 22.94 -17.53
CA PRO A 84 14.54 23.44 -17.81
C PRO A 84 15.22 24.07 -16.58
N GLY A 85 16.48 23.70 -16.34
CA GLY A 85 17.24 24.16 -15.18
C GLY A 85 16.83 23.50 -13.85
N SER A 86 15.90 22.53 -13.85
CA SER A 86 15.65 21.68 -12.69
C SER A 86 16.78 20.65 -12.51
N GLY A 87 16.72 19.86 -11.45
CA GLY A 87 17.69 18.78 -11.19
C GLY A 87 18.24 18.78 -9.76
N PRO A 88 19.14 17.82 -9.46
CA PRO A 88 19.69 17.66 -8.11
C PRO A 88 20.53 18.87 -7.67
N GLY A 89 21.22 19.56 -8.59
CA GLY A 89 21.96 20.78 -8.29
C GLY A 89 21.07 21.97 -7.91
N THR A 90 19.92 22.13 -8.58
CA THR A 90 18.92 23.15 -8.23
C THR A 90 18.26 22.84 -6.90
N SER A 91 17.93 21.57 -6.66
CA SER A 91 17.36 21.10 -5.39
C SER A 91 18.30 21.37 -4.23
N LEU A 92 19.60 21.05 -4.39
CA LEU A 92 20.60 21.28 -3.36
C LEU A 92 20.87 22.78 -3.12
N ARG A 93 20.84 23.60 -4.19
CA ARG A 93 21.00 25.06 -4.06
C ARG A 93 19.88 25.68 -3.21
N ALA A 94 18.64 25.24 -3.36
CA ALA A 94 17.52 25.73 -2.55
C ALA A 94 17.77 25.53 -1.04
N CYS A 95 18.55 24.51 -0.68
CA CYS A 95 18.91 24.19 0.71
C CYS A 95 20.12 24.97 1.25
N ARG A 96 20.82 25.77 0.43
CA ARG A 96 22.11 26.39 0.80
C ARG A 96 22.06 27.17 2.11
N ASP A 97 21.03 27.99 2.30
CA ASP A 97 20.91 28.85 3.48
C ASP A 97 20.68 28.06 4.78
N GLN A 98 20.29 26.79 4.67
CA GLN A 98 20.12 25.87 5.80
C GLN A 98 21.38 25.05 6.09
N LEU A 99 22.44 25.17 5.27
CA LEU A 99 23.67 24.37 5.31
C LEU A 99 24.92 25.27 5.44
N PRO A 100 25.12 25.97 6.57
CA PRO A 100 26.19 26.96 6.74
C PRO A 100 27.59 26.36 6.95
N GLY A 101 27.68 25.06 7.26
CA GLY A 101 28.94 24.37 7.57
C GLY A 101 29.14 23.11 6.74
N PRO A 102 30.07 22.22 7.13
CA PRO A 102 30.23 20.91 6.53
C PRO A 102 28.92 20.11 6.56
N PHE A 103 28.63 19.41 5.47
CA PHE A 103 27.40 18.63 5.34
C PHE A 103 27.61 17.39 4.48
N ILE A 104 26.68 16.44 4.56
CA ILE A 104 26.60 15.31 3.64
C ILE A 104 25.41 15.53 2.73
N LEU A 105 25.57 15.41 1.41
CA LEU A 105 24.45 15.34 0.48
C LEU A 105 24.13 13.88 0.15
N THR A 106 22.85 13.53 0.04
CA THR A 106 22.41 12.21 -0.39
C THR A 106 21.12 12.28 -1.21
N SER A 107 20.99 11.44 -2.24
CA SER A 107 19.72 11.27 -2.96
C SER A 107 18.71 10.46 -2.15
N CYS A 108 17.42 10.75 -2.27
CA CYS A 108 16.39 10.03 -1.49
C CYS A 108 16.11 8.58 -1.94
N ASP A 109 16.87 8.06 -2.90
CA ASP A 109 16.85 6.69 -3.44
C ASP A 109 18.21 5.98 -3.29
N THR A 110 19.15 6.57 -2.55
CA THR A 110 20.46 5.98 -2.22
C THR A 110 20.42 5.39 -0.82
N LEU A 111 20.38 4.06 -0.70
CA LEU A 111 20.62 3.36 0.56
C LEU A 111 22.08 2.93 0.64
N VAL A 112 22.69 3.12 1.81
CA VAL A 112 24.07 2.71 2.09
C VAL A 112 24.08 1.73 3.24
N GLU A 113 24.79 0.61 3.08
CA GLU A 113 25.07 -0.30 4.18
C GLU A 113 26.40 0.05 4.86
N GLY A 114 26.43 -0.07 6.20
CA GLY A 114 27.61 0.21 7.00
C GLY A 114 27.68 1.65 7.51
N VAL A 115 28.88 2.06 7.92
CA VAL A 115 29.11 3.36 8.55
C VAL A 115 29.39 4.40 7.47
N ILE A 116 28.56 5.45 7.41
CA ILE A 116 28.78 6.59 6.53
C ILE A 116 29.84 7.51 7.18
N PRO A 117 30.94 7.85 6.49
CA PRO A 117 31.99 8.70 7.06
C PRO A 117 31.48 10.13 7.29
N PRO A 118 31.83 10.79 8.42
CA PRO A 118 31.52 12.21 8.60
C PRO A 118 32.26 13.06 7.56
N PRO A 119 31.81 14.30 7.28
CA PRO A 119 32.48 15.21 6.34
C PRO A 119 33.71 15.90 6.97
N ASP A 120 34.60 15.14 7.62
CA ASP A 120 35.86 15.64 8.20
C ASP A 120 36.93 15.93 7.12
N PHE A 121 36.70 15.44 5.90
CA PHE A 121 37.39 15.72 4.64
C PHE A 121 36.38 15.59 3.50
N ASN A 122 36.69 16.11 2.32
CA ASN A 122 35.81 15.96 1.15
C ASN A 122 35.84 14.51 0.67
N TRP A 123 34.68 13.89 0.53
CA TRP A 123 34.59 12.55 -0.01
C TRP A 123 33.41 12.34 -0.94
N ILE A 124 33.56 11.43 -1.89
CA ILE A 124 32.52 10.99 -2.83
C ILE A 124 32.30 9.49 -2.66
N GLY A 125 31.04 9.11 -2.38
CA GLY A 125 30.64 7.72 -2.25
C GLY A 125 30.71 7.00 -3.60
N VAL A 126 31.42 5.87 -3.65
CA VAL A 126 31.60 5.10 -4.89
C VAL A 126 31.33 3.62 -4.70
N GLN A 127 30.82 2.99 -5.76
CA GLN A 127 30.73 1.55 -5.88
C GLN A 127 31.14 1.12 -7.29
N GLN A 128 31.66 -0.11 -7.42
CA GLN A 128 31.85 -0.72 -8.73
C GLN A 128 30.51 -0.87 -9.44
N ALA A 129 30.43 -0.41 -10.67
CA ALA A 129 29.24 -0.52 -11.50
C ALA A 129 29.61 -0.99 -12.90
N GLU A 130 28.72 -1.81 -13.46
CA GLU A 130 28.72 -2.12 -14.88
C GLU A 130 27.98 -1.00 -15.63
N HIS A 131 28.26 -0.82 -16.92
CA HIS A 131 27.65 0.20 -17.78
C HIS A 131 27.93 1.66 -17.35
N PRO A 132 29.18 2.13 -17.50
CA PRO A 132 29.60 3.49 -17.10
C PRO A 132 28.75 4.61 -17.72
N GLU A 133 28.16 4.39 -18.90
CA GLU A 133 27.31 5.34 -19.60
C GLU A 133 26.01 5.69 -18.85
N ARG A 134 25.62 4.91 -17.84
CA ARG A 134 24.42 5.16 -17.04
C ARG A 134 24.65 6.09 -15.85
N TRP A 135 25.90 6.28 -15.45
CA TRP A 135 26.27 6.87 -14.17
C TRP A 135 27.24 8.03 -14.34
N CYS A 136 27.34 8.88 -13.32
CA CYS A 136 28.54 9.69 -13.15
C CYS A 136 29.63 8.77 -12.58
N THR A 137 30.76 8.66 -13.27
CA THR A 137 31.87 7.78 -12.89
C THR A 137 33.08 8.58 -12.40
N VAL A 138 33.88 7.96 -11.54
CA VAL A 138 34.94 8.62 -10.77
C VAL A 138 36.29 8.04 -11.18
N GLY A 139 37.21 8.90 -11.62
CA GLY A 139 38.62 8.55 -11.79
C GLY A 139 39.42 8.92 -10.53
N CYS A 140 40.19 7.99 -9.99
CA CYS A 140 41.06 8.23 -8.84
C CYS A 140 42.45 7.62 -9.03
N ASP A 141 43.42 8.08 -8.23
CA ASP A 141 44.74 7.46 -8.15
C ASP A 141 44.75 6.24 -7.20
N ALA A 142 45.94 5.67 -6.96
CA ALA A 142 46.12 4.51 -6.09
C ALA A 142 45.88 4.80 -4.59
N GLN A 143 45.88 6.09 -4.20
CA GLN A 143 45.62 6.56 -2.84
C GLN A 143 44.13 6.89 -2.64
N GLY A 144 43.33 6.81 -3.71
CA GLY A 144 41.91 7.10 -3.71
C GLY A 144 41.60 8.59 -3.83
N ASP A 145 42.58 9.42 -4.16
CA ASP A 145 42.38 10.85 -4.42
C ASP A 145 41.72 11.00 -5.81
N VAL A 146 40.61 11.74 -5.86
CA VAL A 146 39.82 11.91 -7.10
C VAL A 146 40.56 12.83 -8.06
N THR A 147 40.66 12.40 -9.32
CA THR A 147 41.36 13.13 -10.38
C THR A 147 40.41 13.74 -11.40
N ARG A 148 39.24 13.12 -11.62
CA ARG A 148 38.20 13.59 -12.55
C ARG A 148 36.85 12.92 -12.29
N LEU A 149 35.78 13.59 -12.70
CA LEU A 149 34.42 13.04 -12.79
C LEU A 149 34.01 12.97 -14.26
N ILE A 150 33.27 11.93 -14.65
CA ILE A 150 32.80 11.72 -16.02
C ILE A 150 31.31 11.38 -15.97
N ASP A 151 30.46 12.31 -16.40
CA ASP A 151 29.00 12.13 -16.35
C ASP A 151 28.48 11.39 -17.59
N LYS A 152 27.86 10.22 -17.37
CA LYS A 152 27.10 9.43 -18.36
C LYS A 152 27.80 9.26 -19.71
N SER A 153 29.03 8.74 -19.68
CA SER A 153 29.84 8.51 -20.87
C SER A 153 30.24 7.04 -21.02
N PRO A 154 30.23 6.47 -22.24
CA PRO A 154 30.81 5.15 -22.52
C PRO A 154 32.30 5.05 -22.18
N GLU A 155 33.00 6.19 -22.12
CA GLU A 155 34.42 6.29 -21.73
C GLU A 155 34.61 6.47 -20.21
N GLY A 156 33.55 6.28 -19.42
CA GLY A 156 33.60 6.36 -17.96
C GLY A 156 34.44 5.26 -17.31
N THR A 157 34.70 5.41 -16.01
CA THR A 157 35.42 4.41 -15.20
C THR A 157 34.48 3.34 -14.66
N SER A 158 35.01 2.29 -14.04
CA SER A 158 34.19 1.27 -13.36
C SER A 158 33.63 1.71 -12.01
N LEU A 159 34.02 2.88 -11.50
CA LEU A 159 33.55 3.42 -10.21
C LEU A 159 32.43 4.42 -10.44
N ALA A 160 31.20 4.06 -10.10
CA ALA A 160 30.06 4.97 -10.14
C ALA A 160 29.94 5.78 -8.85
N PHE A 161 29.64 7.07 -8.99
CA PHE A 161 29.13 7.91 -7.90
C PHE A 161 27.73 7.44 -7.52
N ILE A 162 27.54 7.08 -6.26
CA ILE A 162 26.30 6.45 -5.78
C ILE A 162 25.24 7.47 -5.29
N GLY A 163 25.48 8.76 -5.46
CA GLY A 163 24.55 9.81 -5.03
C GLY A 163 24.70 10.24 -3.56
N ILE A 164 25.85 9.97 -2.92
CA ILE A 164 26.17 10.46 -1.57
C ILE A 164 27.61 11.03 -1.49
N ALA A 165 27.78 12.21 -0.91
CA ALA A 165 29.09 12.85 -0.76
C ALA A 165 29.18 13.68 0.52
N GLY A 166 30.35 13.69 1.15
CA GLY A 166 30.66 14.54 2.29
C GLY A 166 31.42 15.78 1.85
N ILE A 167 30.90 16.93 2.22
CA ILE A 167 31.34 18.26 1.79
C ILE A 167 31.91 18.98 3.00
N ARG A 168 33.25 19.03 3.09
CA ARG A 168 33.95 19.83 4.10
C ARG A 168 34.11 21.26 3.64
N ASP A 169 34.59 21.44 2.41
CA ASP A 169 34.92 22.76 1.83
C ASP A 169 33.70 23.34 1.11
N ALA A 170 32.65 23.63 1.88
CA ALA A 170 31.34 24.05 1.38
C ALA A 170 31.41 25.32 0.52
N GLU A 171 32.26 26.29 0.85
CA GLU A 171 32.40 27.53 0.06
C GLU A 171 32.84 27.24 -1.39
N ALA A 172 33.88 26.41 -1.56
CA ALA A 172 34.36 25.99 -2.88
C ALA A 172 33.29 25.21 -3.64
N PHE A 173 32.58 24.31 -2.95
CA PHE A 173 31.47 23.54 -3.52
C PHE A 173 30.34 24.46 -4.03
N TRP A 174 29.87 25.39 -3.20
CA TRP A 174 28.75 26.28 -3.53
C TRP A 174 29.08 27.27 -4.66
N ALA A 175 30.34 27.70 -4.77
CA ALA A 175 30.80 28.59 -5.83
C ALA A 175 30.68 27.96 -7.22
N ALA A 176 30.83 26.63 -7.33
CA ALA A 176 30.79 25.90 -8.59
C ALA A 176 29.47 25.16 -8.84
N LEU A 177 28.65 24.93 -7.82
CA LEU A 177 27.34 24.30 -7.99
C LEU A 177 26.50 25.10 -9.01
N GLY A 178 25.59 24.45 -9.74
CA GLY A 178 24.53 25.09 -10.53
C GLY A 178 24.93 25.66 -11.90
N VAL A 179 26.10 25.31 -12.41
CA VAL A 179 26.34 25.42 -13.86
C VAL A 179 25.34 24.48 -14.56
N ILE A 180 24.50 25.03 -15.43
CA ILE A 180 23.53 24.24 -16.22
C ILE A 180 24.34 23.30 -17.12
N GLY A 181 24.18 22.00 -16.94
CA GLY A 181 24.88 21.01 -17.75
C GLY A 181 24.39 21.01 -19.21
N ALA A 182 25.11 20.32 -20.09
CA ALA A 182 24.79 20.24 -21.52
C ALA A 182 23.38 19.69 -21.81
N GLN A 183 22.78 18.95 -20.87
CA GLN A 183 21.42 18.37 -20.99
C GLN A 183 20.31 19.28 -20.44
N GLY A 184 20.61 20.51 -20.03
CA GLY A 184 19.62 21.47 -19.53
C GLY A 184 19.18 21.25 -18.08
N GLU A 185 19.71 20.23 -17.39
CA GLU A 185 19.53 20.02 -15.95
C GLU A 185 20.72 20.56 -15.15
N ALA A 186 20.46 21.08 -13.96
CA ALA A 186 21.49 21.46 -12.99
C ALA A 186 21.95 20.23 -12.21
N GLN A 187 23.23 19.86 -12.37
CA GLN A 187 23.84 18.71 -11.71
C GLN A 187 24.62 19.12 -10.45
N VAL A 188 24.88 18.14 -9.56
CA VAL A 188 25.78 18.32 -8.40
C VAL A 188 27.26 18.16 -8.78
N VAL A 189 27.55 17.54 -9.93
CA VAL A 189 28.90 17.22 -10.42
C VAL A 189 29.82 18.45 -10.43
N PRO A 190 29.43 19.63 -10.96
CA PRO A 190 30.31 20.80 -10.95
C PRO A 190 30.78 21.22 -9.55
N GLY A 191 29.91 21.09 -8.54
CA GLY A 191 30.29 21.33 -7.15
C GLY A 191 31.31 20.32 -6.63
N LEU A 192 31.15 19.04 -6.98
CA LEU A 192 32.08 17.99 -6.61
C LEU A 192 33.44 18.13 -7.31
N GLU A 193 33.47 18.52 -8.59
CA GLU A 193 34.71 18.79 -9.33
C GLU A 193 35.53 19.91 -8.68
N ALA A 194 34.87 20.95 -8.17
CA ALA A 194 35.53 22.05 -7.46
C ALA A 194 36.20 21.62 -6.14
N LEU A 195 35.84 20.44 -5.60
CA LEU A 195 36.49 19.87 -4.41
C LEU A 195 37.74 19.05 -4.73
N ILE A 196 38.02 18.73 -6.00
CA ILE A 196 39.22 17.98 -6.40
C ILE A 196 40.50 18.71 -5.93
N PRO A 197 40.69 20.02 -6.19
CA PRO A 197 41.84 20.76 -5.66
C PRO A 197 41.86 20.87 -4.12
N CYS A 198 40.71 20.66 -3.46
CA CYS A 198 40.55 20.63 -2.01
C CYS A 198 40.74 19.22 -1.41
N GLY A 199 41.26 18.27 -2.19
CA GLY A 199 41.54 16.91 -1.71
C GLY A 199 40.31 16.02 -1.60
N LEU A 200 39.44 16.01 -2.62
CA LEU A 200 38.32 15.09 -2.72
C LEU A 200 38.80 13.63 -2.81
N LYS A 201 38.31 12.77 -1.92
CA LYS A 201 38.65 11.34 -1.86
C LYS A 201 37.48 10.43 -2.19
N THR A 202 37.76 9.27 -2.74
CA THR A 202 36.77 8.20 -2.87
C THR A 202 36.46 7.59 -1.50
N ALA A 203 35.18 7.29 -1.26
CA ALA A 203 34.69 6.52 -0.12
C ALA A 203 33.95 5.29 -0.67
N PRO A 204 34.57 4.09 -0.66
CA PRO A 204 33.91 2.87 -1.07
C PRO A 204 32.76 2.54 -0.11
N LEU A 205 31.55 2.41 -0.64
CA LEU A 205 30.34 2.16 0.14
C LEU A 205 29.50 1.08 -0.56
N THR A 206 28.80 0.26 0.22
CA THR A 206 27.81 -0.68 -0.31
C THR A 206 26.51 0.06 -0.55
N TRP A 207 26.12 0.15 -1.81
CA TRP A 207 24.99 0.90 -2.33
C TRP A 207 23.86 -0.03 -2.76
N ILE A 208 22.66 0.29 -2.28
CA ILE A 208 21.41 -0.27 -2.74
C ILE A 208 20.62 0.88 -3.39
N ASP A 209 20.42 0.78 -4.71
CA ASP A 209 19.63 1.73 -5.48
C ASP A 209 18.14 1.38 -5.40
N THR A 210 17.29 2.38 -5.19
CA THR A 210 15.81 2.22 -5.29
C THR A 210 15.18 3.17 -6.30
N GLY A 211 15.97 3.75 -7.21
CA GLY A 211 15.54 4.79 -8.16
C GLY A 211 14.79 4.29 -9.41
N THR A 212 14.59 2.97 -9.56
CA THR A 212 13.83 2.32 -10.63
C THR A 212 13.03 1.14 -10.09
N ASP A 213 11.98 0.71 -10.79
CA ASP A 213 11.13 -0.41 -10.35
C ASP A 213 11.96 -1.70 -10.17
N ALA A 214 12.86 -1.98 -11.12
CA ALA A 214 13.74 -3.14 -11.07
C ALA A 214 14.70 -3.10 -9.86
N ASN A 215 15.32 -1.95 -9.60
CA ASN A 215 16.26 -1.82 -8.48
C ASN A 215 15.53 -1.87 -7.13
N TRP A 216 14.34 -1.26 -7.03
CA TRP A 216 13.51 -1.36 -5.83
C TRP A 216 13.03 -2.80 -5.58
N ALA A 217 12.61 -3.52 -6.61
CA ALA A 217 12.23 -4.93 -6.50
C ALA A 217 13.40 -5.80 -6.05
N GLU A 218 14.62 -5.53 -6.56
CA GLU A 218 15.84 -6.21 -6.10
C GLU A 218 16.14 -5.90 -4.63
N ALA A 219 16.08 -4.61 -4.23
CA ALA A 219 16.27 -4.20 -2.85
C ALA A 219 15.30 -4.92 -1.91
N CYS A 220 14.05 -5.13 -2.32
CA CYS A 220 13.05 -5.84 -1.51
C CYS A 220 13.40 -7.31 -1.25
N LYS A 221 14.18 -7.98 -2.11
CA LYS A 221 14.51 -9.42 -1.95
C LYS A 221 15.35 -9.71 -0.70
N ALA A 222 16.17 -8.73 -0.27
CA ALA A 222 17.02 -8.86 0.91
C ALA A 222 16.30 -8.55 2.24
N HIS A 223 15.00 -8.26 2.19
CA HIS A 223 14.23 -7.80 3.34
C HIS A 223 12.93 -8.60 3.52
N GLU A 224 12.30 -8.41 4.67
CA GLU A 224 10.98 -8.96 4.95
C GLU A 224 9.98 -8.54 3.88
N LYS A 225 9.00 -9.43 3.59
CA LYS A 225 7.91 -9.12 2.67
C LYS A 225 7.16 -7.88 3.18
N ASN A 226 7.01 -6.89 2.31
CA ASN A 226 6.21 -5.70 2.60
C ASN A 226 4.74 -6.10 2.87
N PHE A 227 4.10 -5.42 3.82
CA PHE A 227 2.66 -5.53 4.08
C PHE A 227 1.83 -5.09 2.88
N THR A 228 2.37 -4.15 2.09
CA THR A 228 1.75 -3.65 0.88
C THR A 228 2.43 -4.25 -0.34
N PHE A 229 1.66 -4.91 -1.20
CA PHE A 229 2.17 -5.50 -2.44
C PHE A 229 2.39 -4.44 -3.53
N GLU A 230 3.30 -4.72 -4.45
CA GLU A 230 3.57 -3.91 -5.64
C GLU A 230 2.32 -3.87 -6.55
N GLY A 231 1.84 -2.67 -6.85
CA GLY A 231 0.64 -2.46 -7.69
C GLY A 231 -0.62 -2.10 -6.92
N LYS A 232 -0.57 -2.06 -5.58
CA LYS A 232 -1.66 -1.46 -4.79
C LYS A 232 -1.79 0.03 -5.14
N THR A 233 -3.03 0.52 -5.33
CA THR A 233 -3.28 1.87 -5.89
C THR A 233 -4.00 2.83 -4.96
N ASN A 234 -4.19 2.47 -3.70
CA ASN A 234 -4.97 3.28 -2.75
C ASN A 234 -4.16 3.70 -1.52
N ASP A 235 -3.26 2.83 -1.04
CA ASP A 235 -2.50 3.05 0.18
C ASP A 235 -1.16 2.29 0.22
N VAL A 236 -0.28 2.72 1.13
CA VAL A 236 0.98 2.06 1.48
C VAL A 236 1.12 2.01 3.00
N THR A 237 1.54 0.87 3.53
CA THR A 237 1.68 0.63 4.98
C THR A 237 3.14 0.46 5.37
N TYR A 238 3.55 1.13 6.44
CA TYR A 238 4.90 1.10 7.02
C TYR A 238 4.84 0.69 8.50
N ARG A 239 5.95 0.13 9.00
CA ARG A 239 6.17 -0.20 10.41
C ARG A 239 7.41 0.52 10.95
N MET A 240 7.21 1.31 12.00
CA MET A 240 8.24 2.04 12.72
C MET A 240 8.22 1.61 14.19
N GLY A 241 8.90 0.51 14.53
CA GLY A 241 8.84 -0.06 15.87
C GLY A 241 7.43 -0.54 16.21
N ASP A 242 6.86 0.00 17.29
CA ASP A 242 5.47 -0.25 17.73
C ASP A 242 4.44 0.73 17.12
N GLN A 243 4.78 1.38 16.01
CA GLN A 243 3.88 2.24 15.24
C GLN A 243 3.71 1.70 13.82
N VAL A 244 2.46 1.69 13.35
CA VAL A 244 2.11 1.49 11.94
C VAL A 244 1.74 2.83 11.35
N ILE A 245 2.28 3.17 10.18
CA ILE A 245 1.89 4.38 9.43
C ILE A 245 1.31 3.92 8.11
N LYS A 246 0.10 4.38 7.80
CA LYS A 246 -0.56 4.11 6.54
C LYS A 246 -0.75 5.40 5.77
N LEU A 247 -0.15 5.46 4.58
CA LEU A 247 -0.25 6.58 3.64
C LEU A 247 -1.33 6.26 2.63
N PHE A 248 -2.28 7.17 2.44
CA PHE A 248 -3.36 7.07 1.47
C PHE A 248 -3.15 8.05 0.33
N PHE A 249 -3.52 7.66 -0.89
CA PHE A 249 -3.43 8.58 -2.03
C PHE A 249 -4.57 9.61 -2.05
N ASP A 250 -5.72 9.28 -1.43
CA ASP A 250 -6.72 10.28 -1.06
C ASP A 250 -6.31 10.99 0.25
N PRO A 251 -6.05 12.31 0.24
CA PRO A 251 -5.65 13.07 1.43
C PRO A 251 -6.73 13.13 2.52
N HIS A 252 -7.99 12.82 2.19
CA HIS A 252 -9.08 12.84 3.19
C HIS A 252 -9.26 11.50 3.90
N ALA A 253 -8.76 10.40 3.34
CA ALA A 253 -8.96 9.06 3.89
C ALA A 253 -8.32 8.90 5.28
N ALA A 254 -7.13 9.48 5.50
CA ALA A 254 -6.45 9.41 6.78
C ALA A 254 -7.24 10.09 7.91
N GLN A 255 -7.79 11.27 7.64
CA GLN A 255 -8.59 12.02 8.61
C GLN A 255 -9.90 11.30 8.95
N ARG A 256 -10.61 10.77 7.94
CA ARG A 256 -11.81 9.95 8.15
C ARG A 256 -11.51 8.70 8.98
N ARG A 257 -10.38 8.04 8.73
CA ARG A 257 -9.95 6.89 9.56
C ARG A 257 -9.62 7.29 10.99
N LEU A 258 -8.97 8.43 11.22
CA LEU A 258 -8.69 8.94 12.57
C LEU A 258 -9.99 9.14 13.35
N GLU A 259 -10.96 9.81 12.75
CA GLU A 259 -12.26 10.11 13.38
C GLU A 259 -12.99 8.82 13.73
N ARG A 260 -13.11 7.89 12.79
CA ARG A 260 -13.75 6.59 13.03
C ARG A 260 -13.01 5.71 14.02
N GLY A 261 -11.68 5.72 13.96
CA GLY A 261 -10.80 5.02 14.90
C GLY A 261 -11.05 5.48 16.33
N ARG A 262 -11.10 6.80 16.55
CA ARG A 262 -11.40 7.38 17.86
C ARG A 262 -12.83 7.10 18.33
N ALA A 263 -13.81 7.12 17.42
CA ALA A 263 -15.21 6.83 17.74
C ALA A 263 -15.43 5.36 18.15
N ASN A 264 -14.53 4.44 17.78
CA ASN A 264 -14.63 3.01 18.07
C ASN A 264 -13.36 2.48 18.77
N ALA A 265 -12.74 3.30 19.62
CA ALA A 265 -11.45 2.99 20.25
C ALA A 265 -11.46 1.79 21.20
N ASP A 266 -12.65 1.26 21.53
CA ASP A 266 -12.82 0.05 22.33
C ASP A 266 -12.78 -1.25 21.50
N THR A 267 -12.76 -1.14 20.17
CA THR A 267 -12.75 -2.30 19.26
C THR A 267 -11.69 -2.17 18.16
N PHE A 268 -11.48 -0.96 17.62
CA PHE A 268 -10.36 -0.68 16.71
C PHE A 268 -9.05 -0.49 17.45
N VAL A 269 -7.94 -0.78 16.75
CA VAL A 269 -6.61 -0.45 17.24
C VAL A 269 -6.46 1.04 17.50
N GLU A 270 -5.70 1.38 18.55
CA GLU A 270 -5.44 2.76 18.95
C GLU A 270 -4.85 3.57 17.79
N VAL A 271 -5.54 4.66 17.44
CA VAL A 271 -5.04 5.64 16.48
C VAL A 271 -4.20 6.69 17.21
N LEU A 272 -2.93 6.79 16.84
CA LEU A 272 -1.98 7.72 17.42
C LEU A 272 -2.16 9.14 16.85
N GLY A 273 -2.55 9.25 15.58
CA GLY A 273 -2.82 10.53 14.93
C GLY A 273 -2.95 10.41 13.42
N ALA A 274 -3.33 11.50 12.76
CA ALA A 274 -3.28 11.60 11.30
C ALA A 274 -2.76 12.98 10.89
N ARG A 275 -2.19 13.05 9.69
CA ARG A 275 -1.69 14.27 9.08
C ARG A 275 -1.76 14.12 7.57
N GLY A 276 -2.59 14.94 6.92
CA GLY A 276 -2.82 14.91 5.47
C GLY A 276 -3.00 13.49 4.94
N HIS A 277 -2.04 12.99 4.17
CA HIS A 277 -2.07 11.65 3.57
C HIS A 277 -1.86 10.48 4.55
N CYS A 278 -1.37 10.71 5.76
CA CYS A 278 -0.93 9.64 6.66
C CYS A 278 -1.81 9.50 7.90
N CYS A 279 -2.09 8.25 8.30
CA CYS A 279 -2.70 7.89 9.58
C CYS A 279 -1.77 6.91 10.31
N ALA A 280 -1.55 7.13 11.60
CA ALA A 280 -0.69 6.32 12.45
C ALA A 280 -1.50 5.55 13.49
N TYR A 281 -1.18 4.27 13.66
CA TYR A 281 -1.79 3.34 14.61
C TYR A 281 -0.73 2.75 15.52
N ARG A 282 -1.12 2.31 16.72
CA ARG A 282 -0.27 1.43 17.52
C ARG A 282 -0.14 0.08 16.82
N PHE A 283 1.06 -0.46 16.75
CA PHE A 283 1.26 -1.85 16.35
C PHE A 283 0.79 -2.75 17.49
N VAL A 284 -0.02 -3.76 17.17
CA VAL A 284 -0.53 -4.71 18.15
C VAL A 284 0.17 -6.04 17.94
N HIS A 285 0.78 -6.55 19.01
CA HIS A 285 1.32 -7.91 19.05
C HIS A 285 0.16 -8.87 19.35
N GLY A 286 0.01 -9.91 18.53
CA GLY A 286 -1.11 -10.85 18.64
C GLY A 286 -1.17 -11.83 17.48
N ALA A 287 -2.03 -12.83 17.60
CA ALA A 287 -2.28 -13.79 16.54
C ALA A 287 -3.38 -13.28 15.59
N LEU A 288 -3.23 -13.52 14.28
CA LEU A 288 -4.32 -13.29 13.33
C LEU A 288 -5.42 -14.31 13.57
N LEU A 289 -6.68 -13.86 13.58
CA LEU A 289 -7.84 -14.75 13.73
C LEU A 289 -7.82 -15.85 12.65
N SER A 290 -7.43 -15.51 11.42
CA SER A 290 -7.31 -16.44 10.28
C SER A 290 -6.49 -17.70 10.57
N LYS A 291 -5.51 -17.62 11.50
CA LYS A 291 -4.64 -18.75 11.88
C LYS A 291 -5.22 -19.65 12.96
N THR A 292 -6.37 -19.28 13.52
CA THR A 292 -6.99 -19.93 14.69
C THR A 292 -8.45 -20.31 14.44
N LEU A 293 -8.96 -20.11 13.22
CA LEU A 293 -10.37 -20.35 12.90
C LEU A 293 -10.77 -21.82 13.06
N ASP A 294 -11.73 -22.03 13.94
CA ASP A 294 -12.53 -23.24 14.09
C ASP A 294 -13.97 -22.86 14.49
N ALA A 295 -14.79 -23.83 14.90
CA ALA A 295 -16.16 -23.56 15.36
C ALA A 295 -16.21 -22.65 16.60
N ALA A 296 -15.40 -22.93 17.62
CA ALA A 296 -15.45 -22.22 18.90
C ALA A 296 -14.94 -20.79 18.74
N GLN A 297 -13.81 -20.62 18.06
CA GLN A 297 -13.20 -19.32 17.82
C GLN A 297 -14.07 -18.44 16.92
N THR A 298 -14.71 -19.02 15.90
CA THR A 298 -15.65 -18.29 15.04
C THR A 298 -16.85 -17.80 15.84
N ARG A 299 -17.44 -18.68 16.65
CA ARG A 299 -18.58 -18.34 17.51
C ARG A 299 -18.25 -17.20 18.47
N HIS A 300 -17.15 -17.34 19.21
CA HIS A 300 -16.73 -16.34 20.19
C HIS A 300 -16.45 -14.97 19.55
N CYS A 301 -15.80 -14.95 18.37
CA CYS A 301 -15.55 -13.72 17.64
C CYS A 301 -16.84 -13.03 17.17
N LEU A 302 -17.81 -13.78 16.63
CA LEU A 302 -19.08 -13.22 16.15
C LEU A 302 -19.93 -12.69 17.31
N GLU A 303 -19.97 -13.38 18.45
CA GLU A 303 -20.63 -12.92 19.66
C GLU A 303 -19.98 -11.65 20.23
N TRP A 304 -18.65 -11.56 20.18
CA TRP A 304 -17.94 -10.35 20.54
C TRP A 304 -18.26 -9.18 19.60
N LEU A 305 -18.24 -9.40 18.28
CA LEU A 305 -18.61 -8.39 17.29
C LEU A 305 -20.05 -7.89 17.49
N GLN A 306 -20.99 -8.81 17.71
CA GLN A 306 -22.39 -8.50 17.99
C GLN A 306 -22.57 -7.65 19.25
N SER A 307 -21.85 -7.98 20.32
CA SER A 307 -22.03 -7.33 21.62
C SER A 307 -21.24 -6.04 21.78
N ARG A 308 -20.10 -5.89 21.10
CA ARG A 308 -19.17 -4.76 21.30
C ARG A 308 -19.08 -3.84 20.11
N PHE A 309 -19.11 -4.39 18.90
CA PHE A 309 -18.80 -3.64 17.70
C PHE A 309 -20.06 -3.17 16.97
N TRP A 310 -20.93 -4.06 16.50
CA TRP A 310 -22.07 -3.75 15.62
C TRP A 310 -23.23 -3.06 16.35
N ARG A 311 -23.09 -1.75 16.58
CA ARG A 311 -24.09 -0.87 17.18
C ARG A 311 -25.00 -0.32 16.09
N PRO A 312 -26.34 -0.39 16.23
CA PRO A 312 -27.26 0.23 15.28
C PRO A 312 -26.94 1.70 15.05
N ALA A 313 -26.94 2.14 13.80
CA ALA A 313 -26.70 3.52 13.42
C ALA A 313 -27.99 4.17 12.92
N ALA A 314 -28.27 5.39 13.37
CA ALA A 314 -29.43 6.15 12.91
C ALA A 314 -29.07 6.90 11.62
N VAL A 315 -29.57 6.42 10.48
CA VAL A 315 -29.39 7.05 9.16
C VAL A 315 -30.75 7.09 8.47
N ASP A 316 -31.01 8.16 7.71
CA ASP A 316 -32.18 8.21 6.84
C ASP A 316 -32.20 7.03 5.88
N ALA A 317 -33.35 6.33 5.80
CA ALA A 317 -33.48 5.11 5.01
C ALA A 317 -33.20 5.35 3.51
N THR A 318 -33.56 6.52 2.97
CA THR A 318 -33.31 6.85 1.56
C THR A 318 -31.82 7.09 1.33
N ILE A 319 -31.16 7.84 2.23
CA ILE A 319 -29.71 8.09 2.18
C ILE A 319 -28.94 6.77 2.26
N PHE A 320 -29.32 5.90 3.21
CA PHE A 320 -28.66 4.60 3.38
C PHE A 320 -28.87 3.69 2.17
N ALA A 321 -30.10 3.61 1.63
CA ALA A 321 -30.38 2.82 0.44
C ALA A 321 -29.59 3.30 -0.79
N GLN A 322 -29.40 4.61 -0.94
CA GLN A 322 -28.54 5.16 -1.98
C GLN A 322 -27.06 4.80 -1.78
N ALA A 323 -26.58 4.80 -0.52
CA ALA A 323 -25.23 4.36 -0.20
C ALA A 323 -25.03 2.87 -0.53
N CYS A 324 -25.97 2.01 -0.13
CA CYS A 324 -25.99 0.58 -0.48
C CYS A 324 -26.00 0.37 -2.00
N ARG A 325 -26.85 1.11 -2.75
CA ARG A 325 -26.85 1.04 -4.22
C ARG A 325 -25.49 1.40 -4.82
N ARG A 326 -24.88 2.51 -4.38
CA ARG A 326 -23.54 2.90 -4.86
C ARG A 326 -22.49 1.84 -4.52
N PHE A 327 -22.56 1.29 -3.32
CA PHE A 327 -21.55 0.36 -2.81
C PHE A 327 -21.67 -1.06 -3.39
N TYR A 328 -22.88 -1.56 -3.63
CA TYR A 328 -23.13 -2.94 -4.09
C TYR A 328 -23.44 -3.04 -5.57
N VAL A 329 -24.12 -2.06 -6.16
CA VAL A 329 -24.55 -2.11 -7.57
C VAL A 329 -23.54 -1.38 -8.43
N ASP A 330 -23.43 -0.06 -8.26
CA ASP A 330 -22.63 0.79 -9.16
C ASP A 330 -21.15 0.38 -9.15
N LYS A 331 -20.59 0.19 -7.95
CA LYS A 331 -19.20 -0.27 -7.78
C LYS A 331 -18.97 -1.66 -8.38
N THR A 332 -19.92 -2.59 -8.24
CA THR A 332 -19.75 -3.95 -8.76
C THR A 332 -19.81 -3.98 -10.28
N LEU A 333 -20.69 -3.18 -10.90
CA LEU A 333 -20.69 -3.03 -12.35
C LEU A 333 -19.40 -2.39 -12.85
N GLN A 334 -18.87 -1.38 -12.16
CA GLN A 334 -17.55 -0.80 -12.50
C GLN A 334 -16.42 -1.83 -12.38
N ARG A 335 -16.45 -2.70 -11.37
CA ARG A 335 -15.46 -3.76 -11.18
C ARG A 335 -15.58 -4.87 -12.22
N LEU A 336 -16.81 -5.20 -12.63
CA LEU A 336 -17.08 -6.12 -13.72
C LEU A 336 -16.47 -5.59 -15.03
N ASP A 337 -16.75 -4.34 -15.38
CA ASP A 337 -16.20 -3.72 -16.60
C ASP A 337 -14.66 -3.73 -16.60
N ALA A 338 -14.04 -3.42 -15.45
CA ALA A 338 -12.59 -3.49 -15.28
C ALA A 338 -12.04 -4.92 -15.44
N PHE A 339 -12.74 -5.92 -14.89
CA PHE A 339 -12.37 -7.33 -15.04
C PHE A 339 -12.43 -7.77 -16.51
N VAL A 340 -13.50 -7.42 -17.21
CA VAL A 340 -13.69 -7.77 -18.63
C VAL A 340 -12.59 -7.16 -19.48
N ALA A 341 -12.29 -5.88 -19.27
CA ALA A 341 -11.22 -5.17 -19.96
C ALA A 341 -9.84 -5.82 -19.73
N ALA A 342 -9.55 -6.26 -18.50
CA ALA A 342 -8.26 -6.83 -18.14
C ALA A 342 -8.09 -8.31 -18.55
N HIS A 343 -9.17 -9.11 -18.52
CA HIS A 343 -9.07 -10.57 -18.63
C HIS A 343 -9.64 -11.14 -19.94
N GLY A 344 -10.57 -10.42 -20.59
CA GLY A 344 -11.24 -10.82 -21.83
C GLY A 344 -12.09 -12.08 -21.68
N VAL A 345 -13.41 -11.93 -21.55
CA VAL A 345 -14.33 -13.06 -21.35
C VAL A 345 -15.44 -13.06 -22.41
N ALA A 346 -15.46 -14.08 -23.28
CA ALA A 346 -16.40 -14.16 -24.39
C ALA A 346 -17.85 -14.49 -23.98
N TRP A 347 -18.03 -15.08 -22.79
CA TRP A 347 -19.31 -15.57 -22.26
C TRP A 347 -19.81 -14.73 -21.07
N GLU A 348 -19.39 -13.46 -21.00
CA GLU A 348 -19.77 -12.54 -19.92
C GLU A 348 -21.30 -12.43 -19.79
N ASP A 349 -21.97 -12.18 -20.90
CA ASP A 349 -23.41 -11.93 -20.98
C ASP A 349 -24.26 -13.21 -21.14
N GLU A 350 -23.61 -14.35 -21.40
CA GLU A 350 -24.30 -15.63 -21.58
C GLU A 350 -24.70 -16.24 -20.24
N THR A 351 -25.64 -17.20 -20.22
CA THR A 351 -25.79 -18.10 -19.06
C THR A 351 -24.79 -19.23 -19.18
N ILE A 352 -24.03 -19.50 -18.11
CA ILE A 352 -23.02 -20.57 -18.09
C ILE A 352 -23.36 -21.63 -17.04
N LEU A 353 -22.79 -22.83 -17.18
CA LEU A 353 -22.90 -23.90 -16.20
C LEU A 353 -21.68 -23.86 -15.28
N LEU A 354 -21.92 -23.75 -13.97
CA LEU A 354 -20.89 -23.81 -12.93
C LEU A 354 -21.23 -24.92 -11.95
N ASN A 355 -20.38 -25.93 -11.83
CA ASN A 355 -20.62 -27.11 -10.97
C ASN A 355 -21.99 -27.76 -11.25
N GLY A 356 -22.43 -27.78 -12.51
CA GLY A 356 -23.74 -28.30 -12.92
C GLY A 356 -24.92 -27.36 -12.69
N ARG A 357 -24.71 -26.13 -12.20
CA ARG A 357 -25.74 -25.13 -11.96
C ARG A 357 -25.78 -24.06 -13.06
N PRO A 358 -26.94 -23.76 -13.66
CA PRO A 358 -27.09 -22.63 -14.57
C PRO A 358 -26.92 -21.30 -13.81
N CYS A 359 -25.98 -20.49 -14.26
CA CYS A 359 -25.63 -19.20 -13.66
C CYS A 359 -25.81 -18.09 -14.70
N PRO A 360 -26.82 -17.21 -14.56
CA PRO A 360 -26.99 -16.04 -15.42
C PRO A 360 -25.77 -15.12 -15.39
N SER A 361 -25.72 -14.13 -16.30
CA SER A 361 -24.64 -13.14 -16.29
C SER A 361 -24.64 -12.35 -14.98
N VAL A 362 -23.46 -11.90 -14.55
CA VAL A 362 -23.32 -11.09 -13.32
C VAL A 362 -24.17 -9.83 -13.42
N ARG A 363 -24.19 -9.18 -14.60
CA ARG A 363 -25.01 -7.98 -14.85
C ARG A 363 -26.50 -8.25 -14.63
N ALA A 364 -27.04 -9.32 -15.22
CA ALA A 364 -28.44 -9.70 -15.03
C ALA A 364 -28.77 -10.02 -13.56
N MET A 365 -27.87 -10.69 -12.84
CA MET A 365 -28.06 -11.00 -11.42
C MET A 365 -28.01 -9.74 -10.54
N ILE A 366 -27.09 -8.81 -10.81
CA ILE A 366 -27.01 -7.52 -10.11
C ILE A 366 -28.27 -6.69 -10.37
N ASP A 367 -28.72 -6.59 -11.62
CA ASP A 367 -29.91 -5.83 -11.98
C ASP A 367 -31.17 -6.41 -11.30
N GLY A 368 -31.32 -7.73 -11.30
CA GLY A 368 -32.43 -8.42 -10.64
C GLY A 368 -32.41 -8.28 -9.11
N ALA A 369 -31.23 -8.18 -8.49
CA ALA A 369 -31.07 -8.06 -7.05
C ALA A 369 -30.91 -6.61 -6.55
N ALA A 370 -30.82 -5.62 -7.44
CA ALA A 370 -30.45 -4.24 -7.11
C ALA A 370 -31.34 -3.63 -6.02
N LYS A 371 -32.66 -3.88 -6.08
CA LYS A 371 -33.60 -3.40 -5.07
C LYS A 371 -33.32 -4.02 -3.69
N ALA A 372 -33.17 -5.34 -3.63
CA ALA A 372 -32.89 -6.05 -2.38
C ALA A 372 -31.55 -5.62 -1.77
N LEU A 373 -30.51 -5.45 -2.60
CA LEU A 373 -29.20 -4.95 -2.18
C LEU A 373 -29.28 -3.51 -1.63
N ALA A 374 -30.13 -2.66 -2.21
CA ALA A 374 -30.28 -1.28 -1.75
C ALA A 374 -31.10 -1.17 -0.45
N GLU A 375 -32.19 -1.93 -0.33
CA GLU A 375 -33.21 -1.70 0.70
C GLU A 375 -33.07 -2.60 1.95
N ASN A 376 -32.37 -3.74 1.85
CA ASN A 376 -32.32 -4.72 2.94
C ASN A 376 -31.05 -4.65 3.81
N GLY A 377 -30.21 -3.64 3.61
CA GLY A 377 -29.03 -3.43 4.45
C GLY A 377 -29.41 -3.12 5.89
N LEU A 378 -28.51 -3.41 6.84
CA LEU A 378 -28.70 -3.16 8.26
C LEU A 378 -27.70 -2.10 8.74
N PRO A 379 -28.13 -0.82 8.89
CA PRO A 379 -27.22 0.26 9.25
C PRO A 379 -26.65 0.08 10.65
N SER A 380 -25.32 0.00 10.73
CA SER A 380 -24.59 -0.07 11.99
C SER A 380 -23.21 0.58 11.89
N THR A 381 -22.53 0.70 13.02
CA THR A 381 -21.06 0.70 13.01
C THR A 381 -20.57 -0.50 12.21
N PHE A 382 -19.49 -0.31 11.48
CA PHE A 382 -19.02 -1.26 10.48
C PHE A 382 -17.50 -1.19 10.37
N HIS A 383 -16.90 -2.27 9.89
CA HIS A 383 -15.48 -2.30 9.52
C HIS A 383 -15.32 -2.00 8.04
N GLY A 384 -16.17 -2.58 7.20
CA GLY A 384 -16.16 -2.46 5.75
C GLY A 384 -15.08 -3.32 5.07
N ASP A 385 -14.29 -4.06 5.83
CA ASP A 385 -13.32 -5.04 5.30
C ASP A 385 -13.04 -6.13 6.34
N LEU A 386 -14.09 -6.63 6.98
CA LEU A 386 -14.02 -7.51 8.14
C LEU A 386 -13.68 -8.96 7.74
N HIS A 387 -12.48 -9.20 7.22
CA HIS A 387 -11.96 -10.56 7.01
C HIS A 387 -11.06 -10.98 8.17
N ALA A 388 -10.80 -12.28 8.33
CA ALA A 388 -10.13 -12.78 9.54
C ALA A 388 -8.65 -12.36 9.68
N ASP A 389 -8.00 -11.86 8.63
CA ASP A 389 -6.66 -11.24 8.74
C ASP A 389 -6.69 -9.78 9.22
N ASN A 390 -7.87 -9.16 9.28
CA ASN A 390 -8.08 -7.83 9.86
C ASN A 390 -8.57 -7.89 11.32
N ILE A 391 -8.54 -9.07 11.92
CA ILE A 391 -8.93 -9.30 13.31
C ILE A 391 -7.74 -9.95 14.02
N LEU A 392 -7.21 -9.24 15.02
CA LEU A 392 -6.17 -9.74 15.91
C LEU A 392 -6.78 -10.30 17.18
N ILE A 393 -6.19 -11.37 17.69
CA ILE A 393 -6.40 -11.90 19.03
C ILE A 393 -5.21 -11.41 19.87
N ALA A 394 -5.50 -10.50 20.80
CA ALA A 394 -4.51 -9.98 21.73
C ALA A 394 -4.09 -11.06 22.75
N GLU A 395 -2.99 -10.85 23.45
CA GLU A 395 -2.44 -11.82 24.41
C GLU A 395 -3.39 -12.14 25.57
N ASP A 396 -4.30 -11.22 25.91
CA ASP A 396 -5.33 -11.40 26.94
C ASP A 396 -6.57 -12.17 26.43
N GLY A 397 -6.57 -12.59 25.17
CA GLY A 397 -7.69 -13.27 24.51
C GLY A 397 -8.76 -12.33 23.95
N GLY A 398 -8.60 -11.02 24.11
CA GLY A 398 -9.47 -10.01 23.50
C GLY A 398 -9.27 -9.89 21.98
N TYR A 399 -10.25 -9.30 21.31
CA TYR A 399 -10.17 -9.00 19.88
C TYR A 399 -9.80 -7.53 19.64
N CYS A 400 -8.99 -7.30 18.63
CA CYS A 400 -8.65 -5.97 18.14
C CYS A 400 -8.82 -5.93 16.62
N LEU A 401 -9.61 -4.97 16.14
CA LEU A 401 -9.90 -4.78 14.73
C LEU A 401 -8.88 -3.81 14.11
N ILE A 402 -8.32 -4.18 12.96
CA ILE A 402 -7.31 -3.40 12.24
C ILE A 402 -7.73 -3.19 10.79
N ASP A 403 -7.23 -2.12 10.18
CA ASP A 403 -7.48 -1.82 8.76
C ASP A 403 -8.96 -1.66 8.33
N TRP A 404 -9.77 -0.99 9.16
CA TRP A 404 -11.14 -0.60 8.79
C TRP A 404 -11.16 0.36 7.60
N ARG A 405 -12.20 0.29 6.75
CA ARG A 405 -12.41 1.30 5.69
C ARG A 405 -12.58 2.68 6.29
N ASP A 406 -12.38 3.73 5.52
CA ASP A 406 -12.62 5.11 5.94
C ASP A 406 -14.09 5.51 5.83
N ASP A 407 -14.81 5.05 4.81
CA ASP A 407 -16.26 5.26 4.67
C ASP A 407 -17.01 4.07 4.02
N PHE A 408 -18.33 4.16 4.03
CA PHE A 408 -19.26 3.33 3.28
C PHE A 408 -20.02 4.19 2.26
N ALA A 409 -19.43 4.34 1.07
CA ALA A 409 -19.99 5.14 -0.04
C ALA A 409 -20.36 6.57 0.38
N GLY A 410 -19.48 7.21 1.16
CA GLY A 410 -19.62 8.56 1.68
C GLY A 410 -20.16 8.66 3.11
N LEU A 411 -20.63 7.55 3.71
CA LEU A 411 -21.05 7.51 5.10
C LEU A 411 -19.89 7.11 6.01
N THR A 412 -19.51 7.98 6.94
CA THR A 412 -18.41 7.72 7.89
C THR A 412 -18.90 7.09 9.20
N GLU A 413 -20.13 7.40 9.62
CA GLU A 413 -20.68 6.97 10.91
C GLU A 413 -21.51 5.67 10.81
N ALA A 414 -21.82 5.24 9.59
CA ALA A 414 -22.66 4.08 9.34
C ALA A 414 -22.22 3.33 8.09
N GLY A 415 -22.37 2.01 8.13
CA GLY A 415 -22.27 1.11 7.00
C GLY A 415 -23.22 -0.05 7.21
N ASP A 416 -23.04 -1.13 6.46
CA ASP A 416 -23.94 -2.28 6.53
C ASP A 416 -23.32 -3.46 7.28
N ARG A 417 -24.01 -3.92 8.31
CA ARG A 417 -23.65 -5.15 9.03
C ARG A 417 -23.64 -6.38 8.14
N TYR A 418 -24.58 -6.47 7.20
CA TYR A 418 -24.62 -7.61 6.28
C TYR A 418 -23.37 -7.68 5.40
N TYR A 419 -22.77 -6.53 5.09
CA TYR A 419 -21.49 -6.52 4.38
C TYR A 419 -20.33 -7.01 5.24
N ASP A 420 -20.27 -6.62 6.52
CA ASP A 420 -19.28 -7.13 7.46
C ASP A 420 -19.43 -8.65 7.67
N LEU A 421 -20.66 -9.15 7.84
CA LEU A 421 -20.97 -10.58 7.92
C LEU A 421 -20.54 -11.32 6.65
N ALA A 422 -20.85 -10.79 5.48
CA ALA A 422 -20.44 -11.37 4.20
C ALA A 422 -18.92 -11.34 4.01
N LYS A 423 -18.23 -10.28 4.45
CA LYS A 423 -16.76 -10.19 4.45
C LYS A 423 -16.10 -11.18 5.40
N PHE A 424 -16.72 -11.44 6.54
CA PHE A 424 -16.24 -12.47 7.45
C PHE A 424 -16.42 -13.85 6.82
N PHE A 425 -17.63 -14.15 6.34
CA PHE A 425 -17.94 -15.42 5.69
C PHE A 425 -17.10 -15.69 4.44
N HIS A 426 -16.78 -14.66 3.67
CA HIS A 426 -15.88 -14.75 2.52
C HIS A 426 -14.54 -15.40 2.88
N THR A 427 -13.99 -15.10 4.06
CA THR A 427 -12.75 -15.74 4.54
C THR A 427 -12.92 -17.24 4.78
N LEU A 428 -14.13 -17.66 5.18
CA LEU A 428 -14.47 -19.05 5.41
C LEU A 428 -14.78 -19.80 4.11
N ASP A 429 -15.27 -19.10 3.08
CA ASP A 429 -15.55 -19.66 1.74
C ASP A 429 -14.27 -19.82 0.91
N LEU A 430 -13.37 -18.84 0.92
CA LEU A 430 -12.06 -18.93 0.28
C LEU A 430 -10.99 -18.22 1.11
N SER A 431 -10.15 -18.99 1.79
CA SER A 431 -9.10 -18.43 2.64
C SER A 431 -7.95 -17.81 1.84
N VAL A 432 -7.30 -16.78 2.41
CA VAL A 432 -6.10 -16.16 1.84
C VAL A 432 -4.98 -17.19 1.65
N GLU A 433 -4.86 -18.17 2.55
CA GLU A 433 -3.87 -19.25 2.39
C GLU A 433 -4.09 -20.05 1.10
N VAL A 434 -5.34 -20.44 0.82
CA VAL A 434 -5.69 -21.17 -0.42
C VAL A 434 -5.39 -20.33 -1.65
N MET A 435 -5.65 -19.02 -1.57
CA MET A 435 -5.33 -18.07 -2.63
C MET A 435 -3.82 -17.96 -2.87
N ASP A 436 -3.04 -17.84 -1.80
CA ASP A 436 -1.57 -17.66 -1.84
C ASP A 436 -0.85 -18.91 -2.37
N VAL A 437 -1.29 -20.11 -1.99
CA VAL A 437 -0.64 -21.37 -2.39
C VAL A 437 -1.18 -21.94 -3.71
N GLY A 438 -2.22 -21.34 -4.29
CA GLY A 438 -2.75 -21.77 -5.58
C GLY A 438 -3.63 -23.03 -5.52
N ASP A 439 -4.23 -23.37 -4.37
CA ASP A 439 -5.01 -24.61 -4.19
C ASP A 439 -6.48 -24.45 -4.62
N TYR A 440 -6.66 -23.99 -5.86
CA TYR A 440 -7.92 -23.77 -6.52
C TYR A 440 -7.82 -24.17 -7.99
N HIS A 441 -8.92 -24.64 -8.57
CA HIS A 441 -8.96 -25.16 -9.93
C HIS A 441 -10.23 -24.75 -10.67
N VAL A 442 -10.05 -24.47 -11.97
CA VAL A 442 -11.12 -24.29 -12.96
C VAL A 442 -10.91 -25.31 -14.07
N ASP A 443 -11.80 -26.31 -14.15
CA ASP A 443 -11.79 -27.29 -15.22
C ASP A 443 -12.87 -26.92 -16.25
N ALA A 444 -12.49 -26.52 -17.46
CA ALA A 444 -13.42 -26.23 -18.55
C ALA A 444 -13.86 -27.54 -19.24
N ARG A 445 -15.15 -27.86 -19.18
CA ARG A 445 -15.75 -29.05 -19.81
C ARG A 445 -16.32 -28.74 -21.19
N ALA A 446 -16.79 -27.51 -21.38
CA ALA A 446 -17.26 -26.94 -22.63
C ALA A 446 -16.99 -25.42 -22.62
N PRO A 447 -17.21 -24.68 -23.73
CA PRO A 447 -16.99 -23.23 -23.76
C PRO A 447 -17.72 -22.44 -22.66
N THR A 448 -18.86 -22.93 -22.19
CA THR A 448 -19.71 -22.32 -21.16
C THR A 448 -20.01 -23.28 -20.00
N ASP A 449 -19.20 -24.33 -19.80
CA ASP A 449 -19.34 -25.29 -18.70
C ASP A 449 -18.03 -25.43 -17.95
N PHE A 450 -18.03 -25.04 -16.67
CA PHE A 450 -16.86 -25.08 -15.81
C PHE A 450 -17.14 -25.82 -14.49
N GLN A 451 -16.16 -26.60 -14.05
CA GLN A 451 -16.10 -27.14 -12.71
C GLN A 451 -15.09 -26.35 -11.88
N LEU A 452 -15.54 -25.85 -10.73
CA LEU A 452 -14.74 -25.14 -9.74
C LEU A 452 -14.50 -26.03 -8.53
N ARG A 453 -13.27 -26.02 -8.02
CA ARG A 453 -12.91 -26.63 -6.73
C ARG A 453 -11.78 -25.85 -6.07
N HIS A 454 -11.76 -25.84 -4.75
CA HIS A 454 -10.63 -25.35 -3.95
C HIS A 454 -10.53 -26.18 -2.68
N ARG A 455 -9.38 -26.17 -2.02
CA ARG A 455 -9.20 -26.84 -0.73
C ARG A 455 -10.00 -26.13 0.35
N LEU A 456 -10.86 -26.89 1.04
CA LEU A 456 -11.50 -26.48 2.28
C LEU A 456 -11.06 -27.42 3.40
N GLY A 457 -10.39 -26.88 4.42
CA GLY A 457 -9.92 -27.67 5.57
C GLY A 457 -11.05 -27.94 6.56
N ALA A 458 -10.99 -29.08 7.26
CA ALA A 458 -12.02 -29.48 8.23
C ALA A 458 -12.26 -28.43 9.35
N SER A 459 -11.26 -27.62 9.70
CA SER A 459 -11.45 -26.51 10.65
C SER A 459 -12.33 -25.40 10.10
N LEU A 460 -12.15 -25.05 8.81
CA LEU A 460 -12.95 -24.06 8.13
C LEU A 460 -14.37 -24.56 7.87
N GLU A 461 -14.56 -25.85 7.57
CA GLU A 461 -15.91 -26.44 7.48
C GLU A 461 -16.67 -26.29 8.80
N ARG A 462 -16.01 -26.58 9.93
CA ARG A 462 -16.58 -26.35 11.27
C ARG A 462 -16.83 -24.87 11.56
N ALA A 463 -15.94 -23.99 11.13
CA ALA A 463 -16.12 -22.54 11.24
C ALA A 463 -17.32 -22.04 10.43
N GLN A 464 -17.52 -22.52 9.20
CA GLN A 464 -18.68 -22.20 8.36
C GLN A 464 -19.99 -22.64 9.04
N ALA A 465 -20.03 -23.86 9.58
CA ALA A 465 -21.19 -24.35 10.31
C ALA A 465 -21.51 -23.48 11.53
N ALA A 466 -20.48 -23.09 12.31
CA ALA A 466 -20.66 -22.20 13.45
C ALA A 466 -21.12 -20.78 13.06
N PHE A 467 -20.60 -20.24 11.95
CA PHE A 467 -21.04 -18.97 11.39
C PHE A 467 -22.53 -19.00 11.04
N TRP A 468 -22.99 -20.04 10.34
CA TRP A 468 -24.39 -20.14 9.94
C TRP A 468 -25.33 -20.38 11.10
N ALA A 469 -24.92 -21.19 12.10
CA ALA A 469 -25.68 -21.35 13.34
C ALA A 469 -25.84 -20.00 14.06
N PHE A 470 -24.76 -19.23 14.20
CA PHE A 470 -24.83 -17.87 14.75
C PHE A 470 -25.76 -16.97 13.93
N ALA A 471 -25.68 -17.03 12.60
CA ALA A 471 -26.49 -16.19 11.73
C ALA A 471 -27.99 -16.48 11.89
N GLU A 472 -28.37 -17.75 11.90
CA GLU A 472 -29.74 -18.23 12.09
C GLU A 472 -30.29 -17.87 13.46
N GLU A 473 -29.53 -18.12 14.54
CA GLU A 473 -29.93 -17.81 15.91
C GLU A 473 -30.21 -16.31 16.14
N ASN A 474 -29.56 -15.44 15.36
CA ASN A 474 -29.73 -13.99 15.44
C ASN A 474 -30.67 -13.42 14.36
N GLY A 475 -31.31 -14.27 13.57
CA GLY A 475 -32.29 -13.86 12.55
C GLY A 475 -31.70 -13.11 11.35
N TYR A 476 -30.43 -13.36 11.01
CA TYR A 476 -29.81 -12.77 9.83
C TYR A 476 -30.24 -13.48 8.54
N ASP A 477 -30.53 -12.69 7.49
CA ASP A 477 -30.90 -13.19 6.16
C ASP A 477 -29.69 -13.87 5.49
N ARG A 478 -29.69 -15.20 5.52
CA ARG A 478 -28.68 -16.04 4.88
C ARG A 478 -28.51 -15.74 3.39
N ASN A 479 -29.61 -15.58 2.67
CA ASN A 479 -29.58 -15.34 1.23
C ASN A 479 -28.95 -13.98 0.91
N LEU A 480 -29.14 -12.96 1.76
CA LEU A 480 -28.46 -11.67 1.60
C LEU A 480 -26.95 -11.80 1.84
N ILE A 481 -26.53 -12.52 2.88
CA ILE A 481 -25.11 -12.76 3.18
C ILE A 481 -24.43 -13.51 2.02
N GLU A 482 -25.04 -14.59 1.51
CA GLU A 482 -24.49 -15.37 0.40
C GLU A 482 -24.42 -14.55 -0.90
N LEU A 483 -25.45 -13.74 -1.19
CA LEU A 483 -25.44 -12.82 -2.33
C LEU A 483 -24.30 -11.80 -2.23
N LEU A 484 -24.14 -11.16 -1.08
CA LEU A 484 -23.07 -10.19 -0.83
C LEU A 484 -21.68 -10.85 -0.88
N ASN A 485 -21.53 -12.08 -0.42
CA ASN A 485 -20.31 -12.87 -0.55
C ASN A 485 -19.93 -13.04 -2.04
N GLY A 486 -20.91 -13.42 -2.88
CA GLY A 486 -20.73 -13.47 -4.33
C GLY A 486 -20.30 -12.12 -4.92
N VAL A 487 -20.97 -11.03 -4.52
CA VAL A 487 -20.62 -9.65 -4.91
C VAL A 487 -19.20 -9.27 -4.50
N ILE A 488 -18.73 -9.70 -3.32
CA ILE A 488 -17.35 -9.46 -2.86
C ILE A 488 -16.34 -10.15 -3.78
N PHE A 489 -16.56 -11.41 -4.15
CA PHE A 489 -15.69 -12.14 -5.08
C PHE A 489 -15.63 -11.46 -6.46
N ILE A 490 -16.76 -11.01 -7.00
CA ILE A 490 -16.79 -10.23 -8.25
C ILE A 490 -15.98 -8.93 -8.10
N ASN A 491 -16.14 -8.21 -6.99
CA ASN A 491 -15.41 -6.97 -6.76
C ASN A 491 -13.89 -7.17 -6.62
N MET A 492 -13.47 -8.36 -6.18
CA MET A 492 -12.06 -8.73 -6.05
C MET A 492 -11.45 -9.20 -7.36
N SER A 493 -12.21 -9.78 -8.29
CA SER A 493 -11.66 -10.39 -9.51
C SER A 493 -10.72 -9.49 -10.34
N PRO A 494 -10.95 -8.18 -10.56
CA PRO A 494 -10.03 -7.35 -11.34
C PRO A 494 -8.75 -6.94 -10.59
N LEU A 495 -8.62 -7.31 -9.31
CA LEU A 495 -7.47 -6.94 -8.47
C LEU A 495 -6.35 -8.00 -8.48
N TYR A 496 -6.59 -9.15 -9.10
CA TYR A 496 -5.67 -10.28 -9.11
C TYR A 496 -5.20 -10.60 -10.53
N ASP A 497 -4.20 -11.47 -10.63
CA ASP A 497 -3.72 -11.98 -11.91
C ASP A 497 -4.81 -12.74 -12.69
N LYS A 498 -4.49 -13.15 -13.92
CA LYS A 498 -5.47 -13.78 -14.81
C LYS A 498 -6.05 -15.09 -14.28
N ALA A 499 -5.28 -15.90 -13.55
CA ALA A 499 -5.73 -17.19 -13.06
C ALA A 499 -6.67 -17.00 -11.86
N MET A 500 -6.19 -16.26 -10.85
CA MET A 500 -6.95 -15.98 -9.64
C MET A 500 -8.17 -15.11 -9.95
N GLY A 501 -8.01 -14.03 -10.71
CA GLY A 501 -9.12 -13.14 -11.09
C GLY A 501 -10.24 -13.90 -11.78
N ARG A 502 -9.91 -14.81 -12.72
CA ARG A 502 -10.90 -15.66 -13.38
C ARG A 502 -11.59 -16.61 -12.40
N TYR A 503 -10.84 -17.22 -11.47
CA TYR A 503 -11.41 -18.08 -10.45
C TYR A 503 -12.40 -17.33 -9.55
N LEU A 504 -12.02 -16.17 -9.03
CA LEU A 504 -12.87 -15.31 -8.20
C LEU A 504 -14.13 -14.86 -8.93
N TYR A 505 -14.02 -14.49 -10.21
CA TYR A 505 -15.18 -14.13 -11.03
C TYR A 505 -16.19 -15.29 -11.14
N LEU A 506 -15.70 -16.49 -11.46
CA LEU A 506 -16.53 -17.68 -11.58
C LEU A 506 -17.15 -18.11 -10.24
N LEU A 507 -16.36 -18.09 -9.16
CA LEU A 507 -16.84 -18.41 -7.82
C LEU A 507 -17.91 -17.41 -7.37
N GLY A 508 -17.66 -16.11 -7.53
CA GLY A 508 -18.63 -15.07 -7.19
C GLY A 508 -19.94 -15.24 -7.96
N ARG A 509 -19.85 -15.53 -9.26
CA ARG A 509 -21.01 -15.79 -10.10
C ARG A 509 -21.81 -17.02 -9.65
N LEU A 510 -21.14 -18.11 -9.27
CA LEU A 510 -21.78 -19.30 -8.71
C LEU A 510 -22.53 -18.97 -7.41
N ARG A 511 -21.88 -18.28 -6.46
CA ARG A 511 -22.46 -17.90 -5.17
C ARG A 511 -23.68 -17.00 -5.31
N MET A 512 -23.62 -16.02 -6.21
CA MET A 512 -24.78 -15.16 -6.52
C MET A 512 -25.96 -15.97 -7.07
N ALA A 513 -25.71 -16.89 -8.00
CA ALA A 513 -26.75 -17.73 -8.58
C ALA A 513 -27.38 -18.69 -7.55
N GLU A 514 -26.57 -19.23 -6.64
CA GLU A 514 -27.05 -20.05 -5.51
C GLU A 514 -27.98 -19.25 -4.59
N ALA A 515 -27.57 -18.05 -4.17
CA ALA A 515 -28.35 -17.18 -3.29
C ALA A 515 -29.67 -16.70 -3.93
N ILE A 516 -29.66 -16.35 -5.22
CA ILE A 516 -30.86 -15.90 -5.94
C ILE A 516 -31.86 -17.05 -6.13
N ALA A 517 -31.37 -18.25 -6.45
CA ALA A 517 -32.23 -19.42 -6.62
C ALA A 517 -32.92 -19.81 -5.30
N ALA A 518 -32.21 -19.71 -4.17
CA ALA A 518 -32.77 -19.99 -2.85
C ALA A 518 -33.93 -19.01 -2.50
N ARG A 519 -33.75 -17.70 -2.73
CA ARG A 519 -34.83 -16.70 -2.52
C ARG A 519 -36.08 -16.98 -3.35
N GLY A 520 -35.91 -17.42 -4.59
CA GLY A 520 -37.03 -17.77 -5.46
C GLY A 520 -37.83 -18.97 -4.94
N ALA A 521 -37.19 -19.92 -4.25
CA ALA A 521 -37.85 -21.04 -3.60
C ALA A 521 -38.60 -20.62 -2.31
N ASP A 522 -38.02 -19.71 -1.53
CA ASP A 522 -38.64 -19.21 -0.29
C ASP A 522 -39.89 -18.35 -0.59
N ALA A 523 -39.87 -17.52 -1.64
CA ALA A 523 -41.03 -16.75 -2.09
C ALA A 523 -42.22 -17.62 -2.57
N ILE A 524 -41.95 -18.86 -3.01
CA ILE A 524 -42.98 -19.84 -3.39
C ILE A 524 -43.60 -20.50 -2.15
N GLN A 525 -42.89 -20.58 -1.03
CA GLN A 525 -43.43 -21.10 0.23
C GLN A 525 -44.34 -20.10 0.96
N GLU A 526 -44.06 -18.78 0.88
CA GLU A 526 -44.94 -17.74 1.46
C GLU A 526 -46.28 -17.56 0.73
N HIS A 527 -46.45 -18.08 -0.49
CA HIS A 527 -47.73 -18.08 -1.21
C HIS A 527 -48.57 -19.35 -1.04
N CYS A 528 -48.11 -20.32 -0.24
CA CYS A 528 -48.80 -21.57 0.05
C CYS A 528 -49.11 -21.80 1.55
N ALA A 529 -49.08 -20.75 2.38
CA ALA A 529 -49.51 -20.80 3.78
C ALA A 529 -50.79 -19.99 4.02
#